data_AF-A0A6M8HL36-F1
#
_entry.id   AF-A0A6M8HL36-F1
#
_cell.length_a   1.000
_cell.length_b   1.000
_cell.length_c   1.000
_cell.angle_alpha   90.00
_cell.angle_beta   90.00
_cell.angle_gamma   90.00
#
_symmetry.space_group_name_H-M   'P 1'
#
loop_
_entity.id
_entity.type
_entity.pdbx_description
1 polymer ?
#
loop_
_entity_poly.entity_id
_entity_poly.type
_entity_poly.pdbx_seq_one_letter_code
_entity_poly.pdbx_strand_id
1 'polypeptide(L)'
;MRQTLRMRGDDDDGEDDGEDWGGTMRQLIRAARTGSKPGRRGMASAAPFSASLAAVLITSLSVGGCATRPPASDPDALADYKANNDPLEPTNRVFYAFNDGLLTYVLTPVARGYNYIFPAPVRTGIHNVLNNLASPVQLANDVLETKPRRAGDTFVRFIVNSTAGIGGVFDVAKLIGYPDHSAEGATTLALWGIPAGPYLYLPVFGPSGVRDGVGRGVDTIVSPYTWVAFNGINHLNTISTGLAAVDGIAPHIDDLKKLNEQALDPYATQRSLYRQIRQTDVDAVRNDRRATVPDWYPNANNTVGQAPPADSGNTGHGSLPAPSISPAVGAIGRSQTQP
;
A
#
# COMPACT_ATOMS: atom_id res chain seq x y z
N MET A 1 8.53 20.67 -73.58
CA MET A 1 10.00 20.83 -73.50
C MET A 1 10.47 20.07 -72.25
N ARG A 2 11.17 18.95 -72.45
CA ARG A 2 12.58 18.69 -72.06
C ARG A 2 12.75 18.59 -70.54
N GLN A 3 12.94 17.38 -69.99
CA GLN A 3 14.25 16.72 -69.75
C GLN A 3 15.10 17.54 -68.76
N THR A 4 15.82 17.06 -67.73
CA THR A 4 16.34 15.76 -67.22
C THR A 4 17.41 16.14 -66.15
N LEU A 5 18.01 15.14 -65.48
CA LEU A 5 19.27 15.18 -64.68
C LEU A 5 19.13 15.66 -63.22
N ARG A 6 19.80 15.10 -62.20
CA ARG A 6 20.61 13.88 -61.98
C ARG A 6 21.05 13.88 -60.50
N MET A 7 20.97 12.73 -59.83
CA MET A 7 21.93 12.10 -58.88
C MET A 7 22.56 12.89 -57.70
N ARG A 8 22.33 12.39 -56.47
CA ARG A 8 23.31 12.04 -55.38
C ARG A 8 22.46 11.57 -54.18
N GLY A 9 22.51 10.36 -53.62
CA GLY A 9 23.64 9.51 -53.28
C GLY A 9 24.10 9.88 -51.87
N ASP A 10 23.54 9.23 -50.85
CA ASP A 10 24.14 8.99 -49.53
C ASP A 10 23.31 7.92 -48.79
N ASP A 11 24.05 6.93 -48.30
CA ASP A 11 23.65 5.70 -47.65
C ASP A 11 23.31 5.93 -46.16
N ASP A 12 22.34 5.18 -45.62
CA ASP A 12 22.38 4.75 -44.21
C ASP A 12 21.41 3.60 -43.96
N ASP A 13 21.93 2.59 -43.27
CA ASP A 13 21.51 1.20 -43.36
C ASP A 13 20.62 0.87 -42.15
N GLY A 14 19.32 0.72 -42.38
CA GLY A 14 18.38 0.18 -41.40
C GLY A 14 18.37 -1.34 -41.47
N GLU A 15 19.17 -1.97 -40.61
CA GLU A 15 19.24 -3.41 -40.38
C GLU A 15 17.87 -3.93 -39.87
N ASP A 16 17.16 -4.65 -40.75
CA ASP A 16 15.88 -5.33 -40.48
C ASP A 16 16.18 -6.83 -40.34
N ASP A 17 16.43 -7.26 -39.11
CA ASP A 17 16.72 -8.64 -38.72
C ASP A 17 15.43 -9.47 -38.63
N GLY A 18 14.80 -9.65 -39.79
CA GLY A 18 13.77 -10.66 -40.00
C GLY A 18 14.39 -12.07 -39.97
N GLU A 19 14.16 -12.79 -38.88
CA GLU A 19 14.53 -14.20 -38.71
C GLU A 19 14.07 -15.07 -39.90
N ASP A 20 15.02 -15.56 -40.71
CA ASP A 20 14.79 -16.52 -41.79
C ASP A 20 14.48 -17.92 -41.23
N TRP A 21 13.21 -18.12 -40.86
CA TRP A 21 12.65 -19.40 -40.43
C TRP A 21 12.74 -20.50 -41.51
N GLY A 22 13.08 -20.18 -42.76
CA GLY A 22 13.19 -21.13 -43.88
C GLY A 22 14.54 -21.85 -43.94
N GLY A 23 15.64 -21.21 -43.54
CA GLY A 23 16.98 -21.77 -43.55
C GLY A 23 17.18 -22.88 -42.52
N THR A 24 16.71 -22.65 -41.29
CA THR A 24 16.88 -23.54 -40.13
C THR A 24 16.11 -24.86 -40.30
N MET A 25 14.91 -24.80 -40.90
CA MET A 25 14.09 -25.99 -41.17
C MET A 25 14.73 -26.90 -42.23
N ARG A 26 15.45 -26.33 -43.21
CA ARG A 26 16.18 -27.09 -44.23
C ARG A 26 17.43 -27.78 -43.69
N GLN A 27 18.07 -27.22 -42.66
CA GLN A 27 19.19 -27.88 -41.98
C GLN A 27 18.72 -29.06 -41.12
N LEU A 28 17.58 -28.93 -40.42
CA LEU A 28 17.02 -30.00 -39.59
C LEU A 28 16.54 -31.22 -40.42
N ILE A 29 15.97 -31.00 -41.61
CA ILE A 29 15.54 -32.09 -42.50
C ILE A 29 16.75 -32.82 -43.12
N ARG A 30 17.88 -32.13 -43.34
CA ARG A 30 19.10 -32.73 -43.90
C ARG A 30 19.82 -33.61 -42.87
N ALA A 31 19.75 -33.27 -41.59
CA ALA A 31 20.30 -34.07 -40.49
C ALA A 31 19.53 -35.40 -40.27
N ALA A 32 18.21 -35.42 -40.52
CA ALA A 32 17.39 -36.62 -40.33
C ALA A 32 17.57 -37.71 -41.42
N ARG A 33 18.25 -37.41 -42.54
CA ARG A 33 18.33 -38.31 -43.71
C ARG A 33 19.64 -39.09 -43.83
N THR A 34 20.61 -38.88 -42.94
CA THR A 34 21.88 -39.64 -42.94
C THR A 34 21.82 -40.79 -41.94
N GLY A 35 21.09 -41.84 -42.32
CA GLY A 35 21.18 -43.13 -41.65
C GLY A 35 22.57 -43.74 -41.88
N SER A 36 23.45 -43.65 -40.87
CA SER A 36 24.70 -44.41 -40.85
C SER A 36 24.53 -45.67 -39.97
N LYS A 37 24.83 -46.83 -40.56
CA LYS A 37 24.82 -48.13 -39.89
C LYS A 37 25.99 -48.21 -38.90
N PRO A 38 25.82 -48.75 -37.68
CA PRO A 38 26.97 -49.00 -36.81
C PRO A 38 27.70 -50.26 -37.24
N GLY A 39 28.99 -50.10 -37.55
CA GLY A 39 29.92 -51.20 -37.78
C GLY A 39 30.25 -51.94 -36.47
N ARG A 40 30.37 -53.26 -36.57
CA ARG A 40 30.91 -54.14 -35.52
C ARG A 40 32.37 -53.80 -35.23
N ARG A 41 32.68 -53.45 -33.98
CA ARG A 41 33.97 -53.53 -33.24
C ARG A 41 33.61 -53.05 -31.83
N GLY A 42 33.66 -53.85 -30.77
CA GLY A 42 34.79 -54.54 -30.17
C GLY A 42 34.66 -54.25 -28.67
N MET A 43 34.63 -55.30 -27.83
CA MET A 43 34.43 -55.19 -26.38
C MET A 43 35.52 -54.33 -25.74
N ALA A 44 35.15 -53.26 -25.02
CA ALA A 44 35.99 -52.66 -23.98
C ALA A 44 35.19 -51.75 -23.03
N SER A 45 35.28 -52.09 -21.73
CA SER A 45 35.18 -51.26 -20.54
C SER A 45 33.87 -50.53 -20.20
N ALA A 46 33.22 -51.00 -19.13
CA ALA A 46 32.19 -50.29 -18.39
C ALA A 46 32.80 -49.19 -17.51
N ALA A 47 32.39 -47.94 -17.69
CA ALA A 47 32.65 -46.80 -16.80
C ALA A 47 31.54 -45.74 -17.02
N PRO A 48 31.23 -44.87 -16.03
CA PRO A 48 29.98 -44.97 -15.31
C PRO A 48 28.94 -43.92 -15.74
N PHE A 49 27.72 -44.38 -16.02
CA PHE A 49 26.54 -43.56 -16.31
C PHE A 49 26.02 -42.76 -15.09
N SER A 50 26.68 -42.86 -13.93
CA SER A 50 26.23 -42.29 -12.66
C SER A 50 26.64 -40.84 -12.42
N ALA A 51 27.61 -40.28 -13.16
CA ALA A 51 28.06 -38.90 -12.94
C ALA A 51 27.09 -37.84 -13.52
N SER A 52 26.47 -38.09 -14.67
CA SER A 52 25.53 -37.14 -15.29
C SER A 52 24.18 -37.05 -14.58
N LEU A 53 23.72 -38.14 -13.97
CA LEU A 53 22.48 -38.14 -13.19
C LEU A 53 22.65 -37.36 -11.88
N ALA A 54 23.83 -37.44 -11.25
CA ALA A 54 24.16 -36.68 -10.05
C ALA A 54 24.23 -35.17 -10.32
N ALA A 55 24.79 -34.73 -11.45
CA ALA A 55 24.85 -33.32 -11.81
C ALA A 55 23.45 -32.70 -12.05
N VAL A 56 22.53 -33.44 -12.68
CA VAL A 56 21.13 -32.99 -12.87
C VAL A 56 20.37 -33.00 -11.55
N LEU A 57 20.59 -34.00 -10.67
CA LEU A 57 19.96 -34.05 -9.35
C LEU A 57 20.45 -32.90 -8.45
N ILE A 58 21.75 -32.62 -8.43
CA ILE A 58 22.34 -31.53 -7.65
C ILE A 58 21.85 -30.17 -8.16
N THR A 59 21.76 -29.97 -9.47
CA THR A 59 21.22 -28.73 -10.08
C THR A 59 19.71 -28.59 -9.83
N SER A 60 18.96 -29.69 -9.79
CA SER A 60 17.53 -29.67 -9.43
C SER A 60 17.30 -29.40 -7.93
N LEU A 61 18.21 -29.84 -7.06
CA LEU A 61 18.16 -29.58 -5.61
C LEU A 61 18.51 -28.13 -5.27
N SER A 62 19.39 -27.48 -6.03
CA SER A 62 19.73 -26.07 -5.81
C SER A 62 18.68 -25.08 -6.34
N VAL A 63 17.77 -25.50 -7.22
CA VAL A 63 16.65 -24.66 -7.68
C VAL A 63 15.38 -24.82 -6.80
N GLY A 64 15.28 -25.89 -6.00
CA GLY A 64 14.14 -26.12 -5.09
C GLY A 64 14.19 -25.35 -3.75
N GLY A 65 15.27 -24.59 -3.49
CA GLY A 65 15.53 -23.97 -2.18
C GLY A 65 14.75 -22.68 -1.87
N CYS A 66 14.10 -22.05 -2.84
CA CYS A 66 13.57 -20.68 -2.65
C CYS A 66 12.13 -20.59 -2.10
N ALA A 67 11.47 -21.69 -1.73
CA ALA A 67 10.08 -21.65 -1.26
C ALA A 67 9.76 -22.53 -0.04
N THR A 68 10.77 -23.13 0.61
CA THR A 68 10.52 -23.98 1.78
C THR A 68 10.19 -23.11 2.99
N ARG A 69 8.98 -23.27 3.55
CA ARG A 69 8.58 -22.65 4.80
C ARG A 69 9.64 -22.93 5.88
N PRO A 70 10.22 -21.90 6.53
CA PRO A 70 11.22 -22.09 7.56
C PRO A 70 10.69 -22.96 8.71
N PRO A 71 11.55 -23.79 9.33
CA PRO A 71 11.15 -24.61 10.48
C PRO A 71 10.71 -23.72 11.65
N ALA A 72 9.72 -24.19 12.42
CA ALA A 72 9.14 -23.46 13.55
C ALA A 72 10.12 -23.17 14.71
N SER A 73 11.34 -23.71 14.64
CA SER A 73 12.42 -23.48 15.59
C SER A 73 13.08 -22.12 15.45
N ASP A 74 12.89 -21.41 14.34
CA ASP A 74 13.41 -20.05 14.11
C ASP A 74 12.24 -19.07 13.95
N PRO A 75 11.81 -18.39 15.02
CA PRO A 75 10.67 -17.49 14.98
C PRO A 75 10.91 -16.27 14.09
N ASP A 76 12.16 -15.80 13.97
CA ASP A 76 12.52 -14.62 13.19
C ASP A 76 12.46 -14.94 11.70
N ALA A 77 13.07 -16.05 11.27
CA ALA A 77 12.99 -16.49 9.87
C ALA A 77 11.54 -16.80 9.44
N LEU A 78 10.71 -17.31 10.35
CA LEU A 78 9.30 -17.61 10.08
C LEU A 78 8.44 -16.34 10.02
N ALA A 79 8.79 -15.31 10.81
CA ALA A 79 8.19 -13.99 10.73
C ALA A 79 8.53 -13.31 9.39
N ASP A 80 9.80 -13.32 8.99
CA ASP A 80 10.25 -12.78 7.71
C ASP A 80 9.64 -13.49 6.51
N TYR A 81 9.55 -14.83 6.59
CA TYR A 81 8.84 -15.60 5.58
C TYR A 81 7.38 -15.19 5.49
N LYS A 82 6.64 -15.08 6.60
CA LYS A 82 5.23 -14.63 6.57
C LYS A 82 5.10 -13.17 6.09
N ALA A 83 6.04 -12.32 6.45
CA ALA A 83 6.06 -10.89 6.11
C ALA A 83 6.41 -10.63 4.65
N ASN A 84 7.07 -11.57 3.96
CA ASN A 84 7.44 -11.44 2.55
C ASN A 84 6.66 -12.39 1.63
N ASN A 85 6.09 -13.46 2.16
CA ASN A 85 5.35 -14.45 1.38
C ASN A 85 4.02 -13.85 0.89
N ASP A 86 3.75 -14.13 -0.38
CA ASP A 86 2.55 -13.75 -1.10
C ASP A 86 2.10 -14.92 -1.98
N PRO A 87 1.20 -15.77 -1.46
CA PRO A 87 0.73 -16.94 -2.18
C PRO A 87 0.00 -16.62 -3.50
N LEU A 88 -0.48 -15.38 -3.67
CA LEU A 88 -1.28 -14.94 -4.81
C LEU A 88 -0.53 -13.94 -5.69
N GLU A 89 0.80 -13.90 -5.59
CA GLU A 89 1.64 -12.94 -6.29
C GLU A 89 1.38 -12.85 -7.81
N PRO A 90 1.23 -13.96 -8.56
CA PRO A 90 0.96 -13.87 -10.00
C PRO A 90 -0.35 -13.13 -10.31
N THR A 91 -1.41 -13.40 -9.54
CA THR A 91 -2.71 -12.73 -9.70
C THR A 91 -2.64 -11.28 -9.23
N ASN A 92 -1.98 -11.02 -8.11
CA ASN A 92 -1.82 -9.68 -7.56
C ASN A 92 -1.01 -8.78 -8.50
N ARG A 93 0.01 -9.31 -9.18
CA ARG A 93 0.80 -8.56 -10.18
C ARG A 93 -0.03 -8.18 -11.42
N VAL A 94 -0.99 -9.00 -11.82
CA VAL A 94 -1.94 -8.65 -12.91
C VAL A 94 -2.82 -7.47 -12.50
N PHE A 95 -3.41 -7.53 -11.30
CA PHE A 95 -4.22 -6.41 -10.80
C PHE A 95 -3.38 -5.16 -10.50
N TYR A 96 -2.12 -5.34 -10.12
CA TYR A 96 -1.15 -4.25 -10.03
C TYR A 96 -0.98 -3.56 -11.38
N ALA A 97 -0.69 -4.31 -12.46
CA ALA A 97 -0.53 -3.72 -13.79
C ALA A 97 -1.80 -2.99 -14.26
N PHE A 98 -2.98 -3.54 -13.96
CA PHE A 98 -4.25 -2.87 -14.23
C PHE A 98 -4.39 -1.53 -13.47
N ASN A 99 -4.13 -1.53 -12.15
CA ASN A 99 -4.23 -0.31 -11.35
C ASN A 99 -3.12 0.70 -11.67
N ASP A 100 -1.93 0.24 -12.08
CA ASP A 100 -0.84 1.12 -12.50
C ASP A 100 -1.20 1.87 -13.79
N GLY A 101 -1.85 1.17 -14.73
CA GLY A 101 -2.48 1.80 -15.90
C GLY A 101 -3.57 2.79 -15.49
N LEU A 102 -4.47 2.41 -14.58
CA LEU A 102 -5.51 3.31 -14.06
C LEU A 102 -4.91 4.56 -13.39
N LEU A 103 -3.87 4.37 -12.59
CA LEU A 103 -3.16 5.44 -11.89
C LEU A 103 -2.53 6.41 -12.88
N THR A 104 -1.83 5.87 -13.88
CA THR A 104 -1.09 6.67 -14.87
C THR A 104 -2.00 7.39 -15.85
N TYR A 105 -3.01 6.70 -16.39
CA TYR A 105 -3.82 7.22 -17.49
C TYR A 105 -5.11 7.90 -17.04
N VAL A 106 -5.62 7.61 -15.84
CA VAL A 106 -6.90 8.16 -15.35
C VAL A 106 -6.69 9.00 -14.10
N LEU A 107 -6.16 8.42 -13.02
CA LEU A 107 -6.08 9.15 -11.74
C LEU A 107 -5.07 10.30 -11.79
N THR A 108 -3.92 10.14 -12.44
CA THR A 108 -2.91 11.20 -12.57
C THR A 108 -3.46 12.46 -13.25
N PRO A 109 -4.05 12.39 -14.46
CA PRO A 109 -4.63 13.58 -15.07
C PRO A 109 -5.80 14.16 -14.28
N VAL A 110 -6.64 13.32 -13.68
CA VAL A 110 -7.77 13.77 -12.83
C VAL A 110 -7.27 14.51 -11.60
N ALA A 111 -6.29 13.96 -10.89
CA ALA A 111 -5.68 14.57 -9.71
C ALA A 111 -4.98 15.90 -10.02
N ARG A 112 -4.23 15.96 -11.13
CA ARG A 112 -3.61 17.21 -11.59
C ARG A 112 -4.66 18.26 -11.97
N GLY A 113 -5.73 17.84 -12.65
CA GLY A 113 -6.87 18.71 -12.95
C GLY A 113 -7.55 19.22 -11.68
N TYR A 114 -7.79 18.36 -10.70
CA TYR A 114 -8.35 18.73 -9.39
C TYR A 114 -7.47 19.78 -8.68
N ASN A 115 -6.16 19.56 -8.63
CA ASN A 115 -5.20 20.51 -8.05
C ASN A 115 -5.13 21.85 -8.81
N TYR A 116 -5.33 21.81 -10.12
CA TYR A 116 -5.33 23.02 -10.96
C TYR A 116 -6.63 23.83 -10.79
N ILE A 117 -7.78 23.16 -10.73
CA ILE A 117 -9.10 23.81 -10.63
C ILE A 117 -9.34 24.36 -9.22
N PHE A 118 -8.96 23.60 -8.18
CA PHE A 118 -9.28 23.94 -6.80
C PHE A 118 -8.04 24.43 -6.03
N PRO A 119 -8.01 25.70 -5.60
CA PRO A 119 -6.96 26.23 -4.72
C PRO A 119 -6.88 25.46 -3.39
N ALA A 120 -5.72 25.50 -2.74
CA ALA A 120 -5.48 24.76 -1.49
C ALA A 120 -6.56 24.95 -0.41
N PRO A 121 -7.09 26.16 -0.11
CA PRO A 121 -8.15 26.32 0.89
C PRO A 121 -9.45 25.61 0.52
N VAL A 122 -9.79 25.57 -0.77
CA VAL A 122 -10.99 24.88 -1.25
C VAL A 122 -10.83 23.37 -1.15
N ARG A 123 -9.65 22.85 -1.53
CA ARG A 123 -9.33 21.42 -1.34
C ARG A 123 -9.38 21.02 0.13
N THR A 124 -8.83 21.83 1.03
CA THR A 124 -8.95 21.60 2.48
C THR A 124 -10.41 21.59 2.94
N GLY A 125 -11.25 22.50 2.44
CA GLY A 125 -12.68 22.49 2.73
C GLY A 125 -13.39 21.22 2.24
N ILE A 126 -13.10 20.77 1.03
CA ILE A 126 -13.64 19.52 0.46
C ILE A 126 -13.19 18.32 1.31
N HIS A 127 -11.91 18.25 1.65
CA HIS A 127 -11.34 17.21 2.51
C HIS A 127 -12.06 17.14 3.87
N ASN A 128 -12.27 18.29 4.52
CA ASN A 128 -12.95 18.35 5.80
C ASN A 128 -14.42 17.90 5.72
N VAL A 129 -15.14 18.27 4.64
CA VAL A 129 -16.52 17.81 4.42
C VAL A 129 -16.56 16.29 4.25
N LEU A 130 -15.64 15.72 3.48
CA LEU A 130 -15.55 14.27 3.27
C LEU A 130 -15.23 13.53 4.57
N ASN A 131 -14.32 14.04 5.39
CA ASN A 131 -14.02 13.46 6.71
C ASN A 131 -15.22 13.56 7.66
N ASN A 132 -15.96 14.68 7.63
CA ASN A 132 -17.18 14.85 8.41
C ASN A 132 -18.30 13.89 7.96
N LEU A 133 -18.42 13.64 6.64
CA LEU A 133 -19.32 12.63 6.09
C LEU A 133 -18.91 11.22 6.48
N ALA A 134 -17.62 10.92 6.63
CA ALA A 134 -17.15 9.62 7.09
C ALA A 134 -17.34 9.41 8.62
N SER A 135 -17.54 10.48 9.39
CA SER A 135 -17.58 10.43 10.85
C SER A 135 -18.63 9.47 11.45
N PRO A 136 -19.84 9.27 10.88
CA PRO A 136 -20.78 8.27 11.41
C PRO A 136 -20.26 6.83 11.34
N VAL A 137 -19.55 6.48 10.26
CA VAL A 137 -18.92 5.16 10.11
C VAL A 137 -17.75 5.03 11.07
N GLN A 138 -16.93 6.08 11.21
CA GLN A 138 -15.83 6.12 12.17
C GLN A 138 -16.34 5.97 13.61
N LEU A 139 -17.42 6.66 13.97
CA LEU A 139 -18.03 6.60 15.30
C LEU A 139 -18.50 5.18 15.62
N ALA A 140 -19.16 4.52 14.67
CA ALA A 140 -19.60 3.15 14.84
C ALA A 140 -18.41 2.20 15.04
N ASN A 141 -17.34 2.37 14.27
CA ASN A 141 -16.10 1.61 14.47
C ASN A 141 -15.45 1.91 15.82
N ASP A 142 -15.27 3.16 16.23
CA ASP A 142 -14.68 3.50 17.54
C ASP A 142 -15.44 2.88 18.72
N VAL A 143 -16.77 2.77 18.60
CA VAL A 143 -17.62 2.05 19.56
C VAL A 143 -17.34 0.55 19.52
N LEU A 144 -17.28 -0.07 18.34
CA LEU A 144 -16.96 -1.49 18.17
C LEU A 144 -15.53 -1.84 18.59
N GLU A 145 -14.59 -0.91 18.45
CA GLU A 145 -13.21 -0.99 18.92
C GLU A 145 -13.12 -0.87 20.44
N THR A 146 -14.23 -0.58 21.14
CA THR A 146 -14.32 -0.33 22.59
C THR A 146 -13.42 0.82 23.06
N LYS A 147 -13.32 1.87 22.23
CA LYS A 147 -12.50 3.06 22.49
C LYS A 147 -13.38 4.30 22.75
N PRO A 148 -13.97 4.43 23.95
CA PRO A 148 -14.94 5.49 24.23
C PRO A 148 -14.37 6.91 24.12
N ARG A 149 -13.06 7.11 24.36
CA ARG A 149 -12.44 8.44 24.15
C ARG A 149 -12.42 8.81 22.67
N ARG A 150 -12.03 7.88 21.80
CA ARG A 150 -12.04 8.07 20.35
C ARG A 150 -13.46 8.28 19.82
N ALA A 151 -14.42 7.48 20.29
CA ALA A 151 -15.83 7.66 19.94
C ALA A 151 -16.35 9.05 20.35
N GLY A 152 -15.96 9.53 21.56
CA GLY A 152 -16.27 10.88 22.02
C GLY A 152 -15.63 11.96 21.14
N ASP A 153 -14.37 11.77 20.74
CA ASP A 153 -13.67 12.68 19.83
C ASP A 153 -14.38 12.76 18.47
N THR A 154 -14.71 11.62 17.87
CA THR A 154 -15.44 11.55 16.59
C THR A 154 -16.83 12.19 16.69
N PHE A 155 -17.54 11.95 17.80
CA PHE A 155 -18.86 12.53 18.02
C PHE A 155 -18.80 14.06 18.11
N VAL A 156 -17.86 14.60 18.92
CA VAL A 156 -17.68 16.05 19.02
C VAL A 156 -17.25 16.63 17.69
N ARG A 157 -16.31 16.00 16.98
CA ARG A 157 -15.87 16.42 15.64
C ARG A 157 -17.05 16.52 14.68
N PHE A 158 -17.87 15.48 14.60
CA PHE A 158 -19.05 15.45 13.73
C PHE A 158 -20.03 16.58 14.05
N ILE A 159 -20.40 16.76 15.32
CA ILE A 159 -21.38 17.79 15.72
C ILE A 159 -20.82 19.20 15.49
N VAL A 160 -19.60 19.47 15.94
CA VAL A 160 -18.98 20.80 15.86
C VAL A 160 -18.69 21.17 14.42
N ASN A 161 -18.11 20.27 13.62
CA ASN A 161 -17.81 20.55 12.22
C ASN A 161 -19.09 20.65 11.38
N SER A 162 -20.13 19.86 11.67
CA SER A 162 -21.42 19.99 10.98
C SER A 162 -22.14 21.30 11.30
N THR A 163 -22.03 21.80 12.54
CA THR A 163 -22.73 23.03 12.99
C THR A 163 -21.87 24.28 12.81
N ALA A 164 -20.87 24.46 13.67
CA ALA A 164 -19.96 25.61 13.66
C ALA A 164 -19.01 25.59 12.45
N GLY A 165 -18.70 24.41 11.91
CA GLY A 165 -17.87 24.24 10.73
C GLY A 165 -18.61 24.36 9.38
N ILE A 166 -19.89 24.76 9.40
CA ILE A 166 -20.74 24.91 8.20
C ILE A 166 -20.78 23.62 7.38
N GLY A 167 -21.38 22.56 7.95
CA GLY A 167 -21.52 21.27 7.27
C GLY A 167 -20.21 20.50 7.08
N GLY A 168 -19.16 20.86 7.81
CA GLY A 168 -17.85 20.23 7.75
C GLY A 168 -16.82 20.96 6.89
N VAL A 169 -17.13 22.12 6.31
CA VAL A 169 -16.15 22.88 5.50
C VAL A 169 -14.96 23.34 6.35
N PHE A 170 -15.20 23.76 7.58
CA PHE A 170 -14.16 24.17 8.52
C PHE A 170 -14.01 23.12 9.63
N ASP A 171 -12.78 22.65 9.86
CA ASP A 171 -12.44 21.76 10.98
C ASP A 171 -12.29 22.57 12.29
N VAL A 172 -13.42 23.05 12.79
CA VAL A 172 -13.50 23.81 14.05
C VAL A 172 -13.16 22.92 15.25
N ALA A 173 -13.52 21.64 15.20
CA ALA A 173 -13.23 20.69 16.26
C ALA A 173 -11.73 20.53 16.53
N LYS A 174 -10.90 20.55 15.48
CA LYS A 174 -9.44 20.56 15.63
C LYS A 174 -8.93 21.81 16.37
N LEU A 175 -9.54 22.97 16.14
CA LEU A 175 -9.15 24.23 16.81
C LEU A 175 -9.45 24.21 18.31
N ILE A 176 -10.46 23.45 18.73
CA ILE A 176 -10.85 23.30 20.14
C ILE A 176 -10.25 22.05 20.79
N GLY A 177 -9.24 21.43 20.17
CA GLY A 177 -8.43 20.37 20.79
C GLY A 177 -8.85 18.94 20.52
N TYR A 178 -9.75 18.69 19.58
CA TYR A 178 -10.15 17.32 19.19
C TYR A 178 -9.41 16.89 17.93
N PRO A 179 -8.31 16.12 18.04
CA PRO A 179 -7.53 15.68 16.89
C PRO A 179 -8.30 14.70 16.02
N ASP A 180 -7.94 14.63 14.74
CA ASP A 180 -8.51 13.68 13.80
C ASP A 180 -7.89 12.29 13.95
N HIS A 181 -8.68 11.25 13.70
CA HIS A 181 -8.21 9.87 13.64
C HIS A 181 -9.06 9.05 12.66
N SER A 182 -8.51 7.92 12.19
CA SER A 182 -9.23 6.97 11.34
C SER A 182 -9.75 5.79 12.16
N ALA A 183 -10.98 5.36 11.86
CA ALA A 183 -11.59 4.16 12.41
C ALA A 183 -12.32 3.44 11.27
N GLU A 184 -11.94 2.20 11.02
CA GLU A 184 -12.36 1.40 9.87
C GLU A 184 -12.65 -0.02 10.31
N GLY A 185 -13.59 -0.69 9.64
CA GLY A 185 -13.97 -2.06 9.95
C GLY A 185 -12.78 -3.01 9.91
N ALA A 186 -11.79 -2.78 9.05
CA ALA A 186 -10.58 -3.58 8.99
C ALA A 186 -9.77 -3.54 10.30
N THR A 187 -9.64 -2.36 10.92
CA THR A 187 -8.95 -2.14 12.20
C THR A 187 -9.78 -2.70 13.35
N THR A 188 -11.10 -2.50 13.32
CA THR A 188 -12.04 -3.12 14.26
C THR A 188 -11.88 -4.64 14.28
N LEU A 189 -11.92 -5.29 13.12
CA LEU A 189 -11.74 -6.74 13.00
C LEU A 189 -10.35 -7.19 13.50
N ALA A 190 -9.32 -6.37 13.31
CA ALA A 190 -7.98 -6.63 13.84
C ALA A 190 -7.94 -6.63 15.38
N LEU A 191 -8.62 -5.69 16.03
CA LEU A 191 -8.74 -5.64 17.48
C LEU A 191 -9.52 -6.83 18.04
N TRP A 192 -10.49 -7.33 17.27
CA TRP A 192 -11.28 -8.52 17.59
C TRP A 192 -10.52 -9.83 17.32
N GLY A 193 -9.25 -9.75 16.94
CA GLY A 193 -8.36 -10.91 16.77
C GLY A 193 -8.42 -11.57 15.39
N ILE A 194 -9.11 -10.96 14.41
CA ILE A 194 -9.13 -11.48 13.04
C ILE A 194 -7.80 -11.09 12.36
N PRO A 195 -6.99 -12.08 11.92
CA PRO A 195 -5.73 -11.79 11.26
C PRO A 195 -5.98 -11.15 9.88
N ALA A 196 -5.00 -10.40 9.37
CA ALA A 196 -5.12 -9.73 8.06
C ALA A 196 -5.38 -10.70 6.90
N GLY A 197 -4.89 -11.94 7.02
CA GLY A 197 -4.94 -12.95 5.97
C GLY A 197 -3.82 -12.76 4.93
N PRO A 198 -3.87 -13.49 3.80
CA PRO A 198 -2.96 -13.27 2.69
C PRO A 198 -3.11 -11.87 2.11
N TYR A 199 -2.03 -11.35 1.54
CA TYR A 199 -2.06 -10.08 0.82
C TYR A 199 -2.85 -10.22 -0.47
N LEU A 200 -3.66 -9.21 -0.76
CA LEU A 200 -4.47 -9.13 -1.97
C LEU A 200 -4.24 -7.78 -2.62
N TYR A 201 -4.07 -7.77 -3.93
CA TYR A 201 -4.08 -6.55 -4.71
C TYR A 201 -5.42 -6.45 -5.43
N LEU A 202 -6.27 -5.52 -5.01
CA LEU A 202 -7.62 -5.41 -5.54
C LEU A 202 -7.67 -4.43 -6.73
N PRO A 203 -8.43 -4.74 -7.80
CA PRO A 203 -8.65 -3.78 -8.87
C PRO A 203 -9.34 -2.53 -8.31
N VAL A 204 -8.93 -1.35 -8.77
CA VAL A 204 -9.35 -0.01 -8.33
C VAL A 204 -8.91 0.36 -6.90
N PHE A 205 -8.97 -0.56 -5.94
CA PHE A 205 -8.70 -0.28 -4.53
C PHE A 205 -7.23 -0.40 -4.11
N GLY A 206 -6.38 -1.07 -4.91
CA GLY A 206 -4.93 -1.17 -4.67
C GLY A 206 -4.54 -2.22 -3.63
N PRO A 207 -3.38 -2.04 -2.95
CA PRO A 207 -2.90 -2.91 -1.88
C PRO A 207 -3.97 -3.14 -0.81
N SER A 208 -4.21 -4.41 -0.44
CA SER A 208 -5.27 -4.81 0.48
C SER A 208 -4.95 -6.15 1.15
N GLY A 209 -5.84 -6.60 2.04
CA GLY A 209 -5.86 -7.94 2.63
C GLY A 209 -7.28 -8.49 2.64
N VAL A 210 -7.43 -9.78 2.95
CA VAL A 210 -8.75 -10.42 3.07
C VAL A 210 -9.59 -9.71 4.13
N ARG A 211 -9.01 -9.46 5.31
CA ARG A 211 -9.68 -8.73 6.40
C ARG A 211 -10.11 -7.34 5.95
N ASP A 212 -9.28 -6.67 5.18
CA ASP A 212 -9.54 -5.30 4.75
C ASP A 212 -10.68 -5.23 3.73
N GLY A 213 -10.77 -6.21 2.82
CA GLY A 213 -11.93 -6.37 1.94
C GLY A 213 -13.23 -6.60 2.72
N VAL A 214 -13.20 -7.48 3.73
CA VAL A 214 -14.36 -7.71 4.61
C VAL A 214 -14.70 -6.46 5.43
N GLY A 215 -13.69 -5.76 5.96
CA GLY A 215 -13.84 -4.53 6.71
C GLY A 215 -14.55 -3.44 5.92
N ARG A 216 -14.17 -3.22 4.65
CA ARG A 216 -14.88 -2.30 3.75
C ARG A 216 -16.35 -2.69 3.53
N GLY A 217 -16.64 -3.99 3.46
CA GLY A 217 -18.01 -4.49 3.39
C GLY A 217 -18.81 -4.15 4.64
N VAL A 218 -18.22 -4.32 5.83
CA VAL A 218 -18.82 -3.93 7.11
C VAL A 218 -19.04 -2.42 7.16
N ASP A 219 -18.06 -1.61 6.76
CA ASP A 219 -18.18 -0.15 6.72
C ASP A 219 -19.31 0.32 5.80
N THR A 220 -19.46 -0.35 4.64
CA THR A 220 -20.56 -0.10 3.72
C THR A 220 -21.92 -0.42 4.36
N ILE A 221 -22.03 -1.52 5.11
CA ILE A 221 -23.26 -1.93 5.79
C ILE A 221 -23.59 -0.99 6.96
N VAL A 222 -22.59 -0.52 7.71
CA VAL A 222 -22.79 0.34 8.89
C VAL A 222 -23.04 1.80 8.49
N SER A 223 -22.60 2.20 7.29
CA SER A 223 -22.82 3.54 6.77
C SER A 223 -24.30 3.92 6.74
N PRO A 224 -24.71 5.02 7.41
CA PRO A 224 -26.10 5.45 7.39
C PRO A 224 -26.56 5.81 5.96
N TYR A 225 -25.65 6.25 5.10
CA TYR A 225 -25.95 6.61 3.70
C TYR A 225 -26.34 5.41 2.84
N THR A 226 -25.97 4.18 3.25
CA THR A 226 -26.36 2.96 2.52
C THR A 226 -27.85 2.65 2.68
N TRP A 227 -28.44 3.00 3.83
CA TRP A 227 -29.84 2.69 4.13
C TRP A 227 -30.79 3.86 3.88
N VAL A 228 -30.28 5.09 3.91
CA VAL A 228 -31.08 6.30 3.67
C VAL A 228 -31.23 6.50 2.16
N ALA A 229 -32.08 5.69 1.53
CA ALA A 229 -32.50 5.84 0.14
C ALA A 229 -33.70 6.79 0.06
N PHE A 230 -33.48 8.09 0.31
CA PHE A 230 -34.49 9.12 0.02
C PHE A 230 -34.15 9.84 -1.29
N ASN A 231 -35.09 9.83 -2.23
CA ASN A 231 -35.11 10.75 -3.39
C ASN A 231 -33.86 10.77 -4.31
N GLY A 232 -33.29 9.62 -4.67
CA GLY A 232 -32.23 9.56 -5.70
C GLY A 232 -30.79 9.69 -5.16
N ILE A 233 -30.62 9.63 -3.85
CA ILE A 233 -29.34 9.70 -3.13
C ILE A 233 -28.51 8.38 -3.21
N ASN A 234 -28.99 7.36 -3.93
CA ASN A 234 -28.40 6.01 -3.98
C ASN A 234 -26.91 5.95 -4.39
N HIS A 235 -26.40 7.01 -5.03
CA HIS A 235 -25.01 7.11 -5.47
C HIS A 235 -24.12 7.97 -4.55
N LEU A 236 -24.65 8.59 -3.48
CA LEU A 236 -23.83 9.46 -2.62
C LEU A 236 -22.65 8.72 -2.00
N ASN A 237 -22.83 7.47 -1.57
CA ASN A 237 -21.73 6.68 -1.01
C ASN A 237 -20.64 6.42 -2.06
N THR A 238 -21.02 6.02 -3.28
CA THR A 238 -20.08 5.79 -4.39
C THR A 238 -19.38 7.08 -4.83
N ILE A 239 -20.12 8.19 -4.95
CA ILE A 239 -19.58 9.49 -5.36
C ILE A 239 -18.65 10.04 -4.28
N SER A 240 -19.06 10.02 -3.02
CA SER A 240 -18.22 10.49 -1.90
C SER A 240 -16.97 9.66 -1.74
N THR A 241 -17.05 8.33 -1.87
CA THR A 241 -15.88 7.43 -1.86
C THR A 241 -14.93 7.73 -3.02
N GLY A 242 -15.47 7.90 -4.23
CA GLY A 242 -14.65 8.24 -5.41
C GLY A 242 -13.99 9.62 -5.29
N LEU A 243 -14.73 10.61 -4.79
CA LEU A 243 -14.20 11.95 -4.55
C LEU A 243 -13.16 11.95 -3.43
N ALA A 244 -13.37 11.22 -2.34
CA ALA A 244 -12.40 11.06 -1.26
C ALA A 244 -11.11 10.36 -1.73
N ALA A 245 -11.23 9.39 -2.63
CA ALA A 245 -10.06 8.75 -3.23
C ALA A 245 -9.24 9.75 -4.07
N VAL A 246 -9.91 10.57 -4.89
CA VAL A 246 -9.23 11.62 -5.68
C VAL A 246 -8.65 12.71 -4.78
N ASP A 247 -9.42 13.23 -3.83
CA ASP A 247 -8.99 14.29 -2.91
C ASP A 247 -7.79 13.85 -2.06
N GLY A 248 -7.80 12.62 -1.55
CA GLY A 248 -6.70 12.07 -0.76
C GLY A 248 -5.43 11.80 -1.56
N ILE A 249 -5.55 11.35 -2.82
CA ILE A 249 -4.37 11.05 -3.64
C ILE A 249 -3.80 12.30 -4.32
N ALA A 250 -4.63 13.30 -4.62
CA ALA A 250 -4.23 14.42 -5.47
C ALA A 250 -3.02 15.22 -4.96
N PRO A 251 -2.86 15.49 -3.65
CA PRO A 251 -1.67 16.16 -3.13
C PRO A 251 -0.38 15.36 -3.29
N HIS A 252 -0.46 14.04 -3.46
CA HIS A 252 0.67 13.11 -3.39
C HIS A 252 0.89 12.34 -4.70
N ILE A 253 0.08 12.58 -5.72
CA ILE A 253 0.05 11.77 -6.94
C ILE A 253 1.41 11.75 -7.68
N ASP A 254 2.11 12.88 -7.73
CA ASP A 254 3.40 12.98 -8.40
C ASP A 254 4.52 12.32 -7.59
N ASP A 255 4.44 12.36 -6.26
CA ASP A 255 5.40 11.70 -5.37
C ASP A 255 5.25 10.18 -5.42
N LEU A 256 4.00 9.69 -5.43
CA LEU A 256 3.70 8.27 -5.60
C LEU A 256 4.19 7.74 -6.95
N LYS A 257 4.00 8.50 -8.02
CA LYS A 257 4.48 8.13 -9.34
C LYS A 257 6.01 8.06 -9.38
N LYS A 258 6.71 9.07 -8.85
CA LYS A 258 8.18 9.05 -8.76
C LYS A 258 8.70 7.89 -7.93
N LEU A 259 8.04 7.60 -6.80
CA LEU A 259 8.40 6.46 -5.95
C LEU A 259 8.27 5.13 -6.71
N ASN A 260 7.19 4.96 -7.48
CA ASN A 260 7.01 3.76 -8.30
C ASN A 260 8.02 3.70 -9.45
N GLU A 261 8.35 4.81 -10.12
CA GLU A 261 9.32 4.82 -11.22
C GLU A 261 10.77 4.57 -10.75
N GLN A 262 11.10 4.95 -9.51
CA GLN A 262 12.45 4.78 -8.95
C GLN A 262 12.66 3.43 -8.24
N ALA A 263 11.58 2.73 -7.90
CA ALA A 263 11.67 1.45 -7.20
C ALA A 263 12.13 0.32 -8.13
N LEU A 264 13.05 -0.52 -7.65
CA LEU A 264 13.51 -1.72 -8.37
C LEU A 264 12.36 -2.71 -8.60
N ASP A 265 11.50 -2.90 -7.60
CA ASP A 265 10.22 -3.61 -7.70
C ASP A 265 9.13 -2.76 -7.04
N PRO A 266 8.36 -1.98 -7.82
CA PRO A 266 7.33 -1.10 -7.28
C PRO A 266 6.21 -1.89 -6.58
N TYR A 267 5.87 -3.07 -7.09
CA TYR A 267 4.84 -3.93 -6.50
C TYR A 267 5.26 -4.43 -5.11
N ALA A 268 6.48 -4.97 -5.00
CA ALA A 268 6.98 -5.45 -3.71
C ALA A 268 7.13 -4.31 -2.70
N THR A 269 7.53 -3.12 -3.16
CA THR A 269 7.65 -1.91 -2.33
C THR A 269 6.28 -1.46 -1.80
N GLN A 270 5.25 -1.40 -2.65
CA GLN A 270 3.90 -1.07 -2.19
C GLN A 270 3.36 -2.10 -1.21
N ARG A 271 3.59 -3.40 -1.46
CA ARG A 271 3.17 -4.48 -0.57
C ARG A 271 3.78 -4.36 0.82
N SER A 272 5.09 -4.09 0.91
CA SER A 272 5.78 -3.93 2.18
C SER A 272 5.32 -2.67 2.93
N LEU A 273 5.22 -1.54 2.23
CA LEU A 273 4.71 -0.28 2.79
C LEU A 273 3.29 -0.42 3.32
N TYR A 274 2.39 -1.04 2.54
CA TYR A 274 1.03 -1.31 2.96
C TYR A 274 0.99 -2.13 4.26
N ARG A 275 1.76 -3.23 4.33
CA ARG A 275 1.81 -4.07 5.54
C ARG A 275 2.30 -3.29 6.75
N GLN A 276 3.33 -2.44 6.57
CA GLN A 276 3.88 -1.60 7.63
C GLN A 276 2.87 -0.57 8.13
N ILE A 277 2.21 0.14 7.21
CA ILE A 277 1.19 1.15 7.55
C ILE A 277 0.04 0.49 8.31
N ARG A 278 -0.52 -0.61 7.79
CA ARG A 278 -1.66 -1.27 8.45
C ARG A 278 -1.30 -1.86 9.82
N GLN A 279 -0.08 -2.37 9.99
CA GLN A 279 0.38 -2.82 11.30
C GLN A 279 0.48 -1.63 12.27
N THR A 280 1.03 -0.51 11.80
CA THR A 280 1.15 0.72 12.59
C THR A 280 -0.22 1.26 13.00
N ASP A 281 -1.21 1.28 12.10
CA ASP A 281 -2.57 1.74 12.40
C ASP A 281 -3.21 0.88 13.49
N VAL A 282 -3.16 -0.45 13.35
CA VAL A 282 -3.71 -1.39 14.33
C VAL A 282 -3.04 -1.24 15.69
N ASP A 283 -1.71 -1.10 15.70
CA ASP A 283 -0.95 -0.93 16.94
C ASP A 283 -1.23 0.43 17.59
N ALA A 284 -1.41 1.49 16.80
CA ALA A 284 -1.80 2.80 17.31
C ALA A 284 -3.14 2.75 18.03
N VAL A 285 -4.15 2.09 17.46
CA VAL A 285 -5.47 1.93 18.10
C VAL A 285 -5.37 1.02 19.33
N ARG A 286 -4.64 -0.09 19.24
CA ARG A 286 -4.45 -1.02 20.36
C ARG A 286 -3.80 -0.31 21.56
N ASN A 287 -2.78 0.50 21.30
CA ASN A 287 -2.01 1.21 22.32
C ASN A 287 -2.66 2.52 22.80
N ASP A 288 -3.71 3.00 22.13
CA ASP A 288 -4.46 4.17 22.58
C ASP A 288 -5.23 3.85 23.88
N ARG A 289 -4.68 4.29 25.01
CA ARG A 289 -5.26 4.17 26.35
C ARG A 289 -5.69 5.52 26.91
N ARG A 290 -5.94 6.52 26.05
CA ARG A 290 -6.39 7.84 26.50
C ARG A 290 -7.67 7.70 27.30
N ALA A 291 -7.71 8.36 28.46
CA ALA A 291 -8.88 8.38 29.31
C ALA A 291 -10.03 9.13 28.63
N THR A 292 -11.26 8.73 28.92
CA THR A 292 -12.51 9.33 28.41
C THR A 292 -12.88 10.66 29.04
N VAL A 293 -12.06 11.16 29.97
CA VAL A 293 -12.33 12.46 30.59
C VAL A 293 -12.23 13.55 29.51
N PRO A 294 -13.29 14.36 29.33
CA PRO A 294 -13.22 15.50 28.44
C PRO A 294 -12.08 16.44 28.84
N ASP A 295 -11.44 17.13 27.90
CA ASP A 295 -10.29 18.01 28.20
C ASP A 295 -10.63 19.18 29.13
N TRP A 296 -11.92 19.56 29.19
CA TRP A 296 -12.47 20.55 30.11
C TRP A 296 -12.72 20.01 31.53
N TYR A 297 -12.62 18.70 31.74
CA TYR A 297 -12.75 18.07 33.05
C TYR A 297 -11.40 18.08 33.77
N PRO A 298 -11.30 18.59 35.01
CA PRO A 298 -10.04 18.59 35.75
C PRO A 298 -9.53 17.16 35.94
N ASN A 299 -8.34 16.89 35.43
CA ASN A 299 -7.57 15.67 35.61
C ASN A 299 -6.13 16.05 36.00
N ALA A 300 -5.36 15.09 36.48
CA ALA A 300 -4.01 15.37 36.99
C ALA A 300 -3.06 16.00 35.94
N ASN A 301 -3.39 15.89 34.66
CA ASN A 301 -2.54 16.35 33.55
C ASN A 301 -2.93 17.73 33.00
N ASN A 302 -4.07 18.31 33.41
CA ASN A 302 -4.55 19.63 32.95
C ASN A 302 -4.80 20.62 34.10
N THR A 303 -4.25 20.37 35.28
CA THR A 303 -4.21 21.37 36.36
C THR A 303 -3.21 22.46 36.02
N VAL A 304 -3.69 23.54 35.41
CA VAL A 304 -2.95 24.79 35.26
C VAL A 304 -2.66 25.33 36.66
N GLY A 305 -1.42 25.13 37.11
CA GLY A 305 -0.94 25.55 38.42
C GLY A 305 0.40 24.91 38.80
N GLN A 306 1.31 24.69 37.84
CA GLN A 306 2.70 24.38 38.19
C GLN A 306 3.35 25.63 38.78
N ALA A 307 3.33 25.73 40.10
CA ALA A 307 4.37 26.46 40.82
C ALA A 307 5.74 25.89 40.39
N PRO A 308 6.79 26.72 40.27
CA PRO A 308 8.11 26.23 39.88
C PRO A 308 8.55 25.14 40.87
N PRO A 309 9.21 24.07 40.39
CA PRO A 309 9.59 22.95 41.26
C PRO A 309 10.51 23.47 42.35
N ALA A 310 10.11 23.24 43.60
CA ALA A 310 10.96 23.47 44.76
C ALA A 310 12.19 22.57 44.64
N ASP A 311 13.35 23.20 44.77
CA ASP A 311 14.64 22.54 44.92
C ASP A 311 14.57 21.54 46.09
N SER A 312 14.68 20.27 45.77
CA SER A 312 15.09 19.26 46.73
C SER A 312 16.11 18.36 46.07
N GLY A 313 17.38 18.75 46.14
CA GLY A 313 18.49 17.85 45.90
C GLY A 313 18.38 16.60 46.76
N ASN A 314 18.62 15.41 46.17
CA ASN A 314 19.61 14.45 46.68
C ASN A 314 19.80 13.27 45.70
N THR A 315 21.06 13.08 45.31
CA THR A 315 21.80 11.84 45.02
C THR A 315 21.14 10.65 44.30
N GLY A 316 21.60 10.43 43.06
CA GLY A 316 22.42 9.25 42.71
C GLY A 316 21.75 7.89 42.55
N HIS A 317 21.62 7.43 41.30
CA HIS A 317 22.32 6.25 40.78
C HIS A 317 22.15 6.19 39.26
N GLY A 318 23.28 6.07 38.56
CA GLY A 318 23.34 6.11 37.09
C GLY A 318 23.00 4.78 36.42
N SER A 319 22.42 4.89 35.23
CA SER A 319 22.49 3.90 34.16
C SER A 319 22.49 4.67 32.84
N LEU A 320 23.62 4.60 32.13
CA LEU A 320 23.87 5.21 30.83
C LEU A 320 22.86 4.70 29.77
N PRO A 321 22.33 5.54 28.86
CA PRO A 321 21.64 5.05 27.68
C PRO A 321 22.64 4.64 26.60
N ALA A 322 22.45 3.44 26.04
CA ALA A 322 23.12 2.96 24.83
C ALA A 322 22.69 3.77 23.59
N PRO A 323 23.53 3.90 22.55
CA PRO A 323 23.29 4.80 21.43
C PRO A 323 22.15 4.29 20.53
N SER A 324 21.11 5.10 20.38
CA SER A 324 20.05 4.89 19.38
C SER A 324 20.57 5.23 18.00
N ILE A 325 20.72 4.21 17.14
CA ILE A 325 20.94 4.39 15.71
C ILE A 325 19.57 4.76 15.09
N SER A 326 19.44 6.00 14.62
CA SER A 326 18.29 6.46 13.84
C SER A 326 18.28 5.85 12.44
N PRO A 327 17.18 5.26 11.96
CA PRO A 327 16.90 5.16 10.54
C PRO A 327 16.08 6.37 10.13
N ALA A 328 16.77 7.36 9.54
CA ALA A 328 16.16 8.47 8.84
C ALA A 328 15.58 7.98 7.50
N VAL A 329 14.40 7.36 7.50
CA VAL A 329 13.51 7.24 6.32
C VAL A 329 12.08 7.10 6.82
N GLY A 330 11.42 8.22 7.08
CA GLY A 330 10.04 8.22 7.61
C GLY A 330 9.39 9.60 7.68
N ALA A 331 9.91 10.56 6.92
CA ALA A 331 9.42 11.93 6.88
C ALA A 331 9.18 12.36 5.43
N ILE A 332 8.19 11.75 4.79
CA ILE A 332 7.44 12.39 3.72
C ILE A 332 5.99 12.32 4.18
N GLY A 333 5.43 13.46 4.59
CA GLY A 333 4.05 13.53 5.07
C GLY A 333 3.83 14.12 6.45
N ARG A 334 4.62 15.11 6.89
CA ARG A 334 4.15 16.10 7.87
C ARG A 334 4.63 17.49 7.46
N SER A 335 3.85 18.11 6.58
CA SER A 335 3.88 19.56 6.39
C SER A 335 3.46 20.20 7.71
N GLN A 336 4.45 20.59 8.52
CA GLN A 336 4.24 21.59 9.55
C GLN A 336 4.09 22.92 8.84
N THR A 337 2.87 23.42 8.78
CA THR A 337 2.61 24.85 8.63
C THR A 337 2.07 25.36 9.96
N GLN A 338 2.92 26.05 10.70
CA GLN A 338 2.54 27.04 11.71
C GLN A 338 2.95 28.43 11.15
N PRO A 339 2.29 29.50 11.61
CA PRO A 339 1.86 30.63 10.78
C PRO A 339 2.95 31.44 10.07
#